data_AF-A0A970S777-F1
#
_entry.id   AF-A0A970S777-F1
#
_cell.length_a   1.000
_cell.length_b   1.000
_cell.length_c   1.000
_cell.angle_alpha   90.00
_cell.angle_beta   90.00
_cell.angle_gamma   90.00
#
_symmetry.space_group_name_H-M   'P 1'
#
loop_
_entity.id
_entity.type
_entity.pdbx_description
1 polymer ?
#
loop_
_entity_poly.entity_id
_entity_poly.type
_entity_poly.pdbx_seq_one_letter_code
_entity_poly.pdbx_strand_id
1 'polypeptide(L)'
;MHLLEHPQQNILTTAHSPLGHEHPQTLIADFDATVLTLKTLLKQAQRPWYQPASILLLQVKEPLDHPLSHLEIRAISEVGYAAGARVVHVYNSDGHLLNPQPKDSTVFTLVQASAKLFLVLGFSLFLFSIWMDQ
;
A
#
# COMPACT_ATOMS: atom_id res chain seq x y z
N MET A 1 48.11 -50.47 -24.84
CA MET A 1 47.00 -49.90 -25.63
C MET A 1 45.75 -50.05 -24.77
N HIS A 2 45.09 -49.02 -24.25
CA HIS A 2 44.91 -47.66 -24.71
C HIS A 2 44.80 -46.75 -23.46
N LEU A 3 45.54 -45.66 -23.46
CA LEU A 3 45.35 -44.49 -22.60
C LEU A 3 44.16 -43.70 -23.17
N LEU A 4 43.50 -42.89 -22.34
CA LEU A 4 42.86 -41.58 -22.60
C LEU A 4 41.72 -41.42 -21.56
N GLU A 5 42.04 -40.81 -20.42
CA GLU A 5 41.91 -39.37 -20.17
C GLU A 5 40.54 -39.02 -19.55
N HIS A 6 40.58 -38.65 -18.27
CA HIS A 6 39.54 -37.85 -17.64
C HIS A 6 39.49 -36.48 -18.34
N PRO A 7 38.30 -35.87 -18.41
CA PRO A 7 38.19 -34.63 -17.67
C PRO A 7 37.05 -34.69 -16.67
N GLN A 8 37.37 -34.27 -15.45
CA GLN A 8 36.42 -33.86 -14.43
C GLN A 8 35.37 -32.93 -15.04
N GLN A 9 34.15 -33.40 -15.25
CA GLN A 9 32.99 -32.52 -15.18
C GLN A 9 32.68 -32.32 -13.71
N ASN A 10 33.29 -31.27 -13.18
CA ASN A 10 32.98 -30.65 -11.91
C ASN A 10 31.54 -30.11 -11.96
N ILE A 11 30.55 -30.99 -11.94
CA ILE A 11 29.20 -30.62 -11.53
C ILE A 11 29.28 -30.60 -10.02
N LEU A 12 29.58 -29.42 -9.48
CA LEU A 12 29.40 -29.12 -8.07
C LEU A 12 27.95 -29.52 -7.75
N THR A 13 27.84 -30.70 -7.15
CA THR A 13 26.65 -31.15 -6.48
C THR A 13 26.50 -30.21 -5.30
N THR A 14 25.87 -29.05 -5.53
CA THR A 14 25.13 -28.41 -4.46
C THR A 14 24.02 -29.39 -4.13
N ALA A 15 24.32 -30.31 -3.20
CA ALA A 15 23.30 -30.99 -2.44
C ALA A 15 22.37 -29.89 -1.97
N HIS A 16 21.23 -29.77 -2.63
CA HIS A 16 20.17 -28.90 -2.17
C HIS A 16 19.84 -29.46 -0.80
N SER A 17 20.30 -28.75 0.25
CA SER A 17 20.03 -29.14 1.61
C SER A 17 18.51 -29.28 1.72
N PRO A 18 17.97 -30.47 2.06
CA PRO A 18 16.55 -30.68 2.24
C PRO A 18 16.08 -30.13 3.60
N LEU A 19 16.85 -29.21 4.19
CA LEU A 19 16.33 -28.30 5.17
C LEU A 19 15.36 -27.39 4.44
N GLY A 20 14.12 -27.88 4.30
CA GLY A 20 12.95 -27.09 4.00
C GLY A 20 13.04 -25.84 4.87
N HIS A 21 13.22 -24.70 4.22
CA HIS A 21 13.11 -23.44 4.90
C HIS A 21 11.61 -23.30 5.17
N GLU A 22 11.13 -23.87 6.29
CA GLU A 22 9.84 -23.55 6.91
C GLU A 22 9.88 -22.10 7.44
N HIS A 23 10.39 -21.17 6.65
CA HIS A 23 10.18 -19.77 6.93
C HIS A 23 8.94 -19.38 6.15
N PRO A 24 7.86 -18.89 6.79
CA PRO A 24 6.72 -18.37 6.06
C PRO A 24 7.28 -17.30 5.13
N GLN A 25 7.11 -17.52 3.82
CA GLN A 25 7.41 -16.52 2.81
C GLN A 25 6.42 -15.38 3.05
N THR A 26 6.81 -14.45 3.92
CA THR A 26 6.06 -13.23 4.14
C THR A 26 6.03 -12.50 2.81
N LEU A 27 4.82 -12.17 2.34
CA LEU A 27 4.59 -11.51 1.05
C LEU A 27 5.40 -10.22 0.88
N ILE A 28 5.80 -9.61 2.00
CA ILE A 28 6.74 -8.50 2.04
C ILE A 28 8.07 -9.01 2.61
N ALA A 29 9.07 -9.13 1.75
CA ALA A 29 10.41 -9.56 2.17
C ALA A 29 11.14 -8.47 3.00
N ASP A 30 10.89 -7.20 2.69
CA ASP A 30 11.49 -6.04 3.36
C ASP A 30 10.45 -4.91 3.47
N PHE A 31 10.02 -4.62 4.70
CA PHE A 31 9.02 -3.60 4.98
C PHE A 31 9.52 -2.19 4.69
N ASP A 32 10.76 -1.87 5.05
CA ASP A 32 11.32 -0.53 4.90
C ASP A 32 11.55 -0.19 3.42
N ALA A 33 12.09 -1.14 2.66
CA ALA A 33 12.25 -1.00 1.22
C ALA A 33 10.89 -0.85 0.52
N THR A 34 9.87 -1.59 0.98
CA THR A 34 8.51 -1.50 0.41
C THR A 34 7.88 -0.14 0.70
N VAL A 35 7.97 0.37 1.94
CA VAL A 35 7.48 1.71 2.29
C VAL A 35 8.16 2.79 1.45
N LEU A 36 9.49 2.72 1.30
CA LEU A 36 10.25 3.71 0.54
C LEU A 36 9.86 3.70 -0.96
N THR A 37 9.70 2.52 -1.53
CA THR A 37 9.25 2.33 -2.91
C THR A 37 7.85 2.91 -3.09
N LEU A 38 6.93 2.55 -2.21
CA LEU A 38 5.54 2.97 -2.28
C LEU A 38 5.41 4.49 -2.10
N LYS A 39 6.17 5.07 -1.17
CA LYS A 39 6.25 6.51 -0.95
C LYS A 39 6.76 7.24 -2.20
N THR A 40 7.72 6.65 -2.90
CA THR A 40 8.25 7.22 -4.16
C THR A 40 7.19 7.20 -5.25
N LEU A 41 6.47 6.08 -5.41
CA LEU A 41 5.36 5.97 -6.37
C LEU A 41 4.23 6.95 -6.07
N LEU A 42 3.85 7.09 -4.79
CA LEU A 42 2.81 8.02 -4.36
C LEU A 42 3.22 9.48 -4.58
N LYS A 43 4.49 9.82 -4.39
CA LYS A 43 5.02 11.16 -4.67
C LYS A 43 5.12 11.46 -6.17
N GLN A 44 5.46 10.46 -6.98
CA GLN A 44 5.58 10.61 -8.43
C GLN A 44 4.24 10.95 -9.10
N ALA A 45 3.12 10.63 -8.45
CA ALA A 45 1.79 11.03 -8.90
C ALA A 45 1.53 12.56 -8.89
N GLN A 46 2.53 13.40 -8.58
CA GLN A 46 2.52 14.88 -8.60
C GLN A 46 1.17 15.47 -8.16
N ARG A 47 0.85 15.33 -6.87
CA ARG A 47 -0.39 15.88 -6.33
C ARG A 47 -0.23 17.34 -5.90
N PRO A 48 -1.11 18.24 -6.35
CA PRO A 48 -1.28 19.56 -5.73
C PRO A 48 -1.59 19.43 -4.24
N TRP A 49 -1.12 20.39 -3.44
CA TRP A 49 -1.26 20.42 -1.98
C TRP A 49 -2.72 20.38 -1.49
N TYR A 50 -3.69 20.75 -2.34
CA TYR A 50 -5.12 20.75 -2.03
C TYR A 50 -5.83 19.42 -2.35
N GLN A 51 -5.14 18.44 -2.94
CA GLN A 51 -5.75 17.15 -3.24
C GLN A 51 -5.70 16.23 -2.01
N PRO A 52 -6.79 15.48 -1.74
CA PRO A 52 -6.80 14.51 -0.65
C PRO A 52 -5.69 13.47 -0.83
N ALA A 53 -5.20 12.89 0.27
CA ALA A 53 -4.20 11.82 0.23
C ALA A 53 -4.68 10.60 -0.57
N SER A 54 -3.73 9.81 -1.09
CA SER A 54 -3.98 8.74 -2.05
C SER A 54 -4.76 7.57 -1.46
N ILE A 55 -5.64 6.99 -2.28
CA ILE A 55 -6.23 5.67 -2.01
C ILE A 55 -5.31 4.65 -2.66
N LEU A 56 -4.88 3.66 -1.89
CA LEU A 56 -3.99 2.62 -2.35
C LEU A 56 -4.77 1.31 -2.50
N LEU A 57 -4.65 0.69 -3.68
CA LEU A 57 -5.19 -0.62 -3.98
C LEU A 57 -3.99 -1.57 -4.16
N LEU A 58 -3.86 -2.54 -3.27
CA LEU A 58 -2.82 -3.56 -3.29
C LEU A 58 -3.46 -4.88 -3.67
N GLN A 59 -2.98 -5.51 -4.75
CA GLN A 59 -3.45 -6.83 -5.18
C GLN A 59 -2.30 -7.80 -5.15
N VAL A 60 -2.50 -8.93 -4.48
CA VAL A 60 -1.58 -10.06 -4.54
C VAL A 60 -1.72 -10.74 -5.90
N LYS A 61 -0.64 -10.74 -6.69
CA LYS A 61 -0.65 -11.28 -8.06
C LYS A 61 -0.24 -12.75 -8.10
N GLU A 62 0.69 -13.15 -7.25
CA GLU A 62 1.17 -14.52 -7.17
C GLU A 62 0.20 -15.39 -6.37
N PRO A 63 -0.02 -16.66 -6.78
CA PRO A 63 -0.78 -17.59 -5.98
C PRO A 63 -0.04 -17.81 -4.66
N LEU A 64 -0.75 -17.58 -3.55
CA LEU A 64 -0.22 -17.85 -2.23
C LEU A 64 -0.39 -19.32 -1.90
N ASP A 65 0.65 -19.97 -1.39
CA ASP A 65 0.58 -21.34 -0.88
C ASP A 65 -0.41 -21.47 0.29
N HIS A 66 -0.62 -20.38 1.03
CA HIS A 66 -1.51 -20.29 2.18
C HIS A 66 -2.27 -18.96 2.17
N PRO A 67 -3.52 -18.91 2.66
CA PRO A 67 -4.24 -17.65 2.80
C PRO A 67 -3.47 -16.70 3.73
N LEU A 68 -3.44 -15.41 3.38
CA LEU A 68 -2.78 -14.40 4.22
C LEU A 68 -3.41 -14.38 5.62
N SER A 69 -2.56 -14.45 6.64
CA SER A 69 -2.97 -14.30 8.03
C SER A 69 -3.44 -12.87 8.30
N HIS A 70 -4.24 -12.70 9.36
CA HIS A 70 -4.66 -11.38 9.82
C HIS A 70 -3.50 -10.44 10.13
N LEU A 71 -2.36 -10.98 10.60
CA LEU A 71 -1.16 -10.18 10.89
C LEU A 71 -0.49 -9.70 9.61
N GLU A 72 -0.41 -10.54 8.59
CA GLU A 72 0.16 -10.16 7.29
C GLU A 72 -0.71 -9.12 6.58
N ILE A 73 -2.03 -9.32 6.57
CA ILE A 73 -2.98 -8.33 6.02
C ILE A 73 -2.82 -6.98 6.73
N ARG A 74 -2.68 -6.99 8.06
CA ARG A 74 -2.42 -5.78 8.85
C ARG A 74 -1.10 -5.15 8.46
N ALA A 75 -0.01 -5.91 8.43
CA ALA A 75 1.32 -5.40 8.10
C ALA A 75 1.36 -4.78 6.70
N ILE A 76 0.74 -5.42 5.71
CA ILE A 76 0.59 -4.87 4.35
C ILE A 76 -0.19 -3.55 4.37
N SER A 77 -1.27 -3.47 5.15
CA SER A 77 -2.03 -2.22 5.27
C SER A 77 -1.23 -1.11 5.95
N GLU A 78 -0.48 -1.43 7.00
CA GLU A 78 0.37 -0.49 7.74
C GLU A 78 1.46 0.10 6.86
N VAL A 79 2.07 -0.71 5.98
CA VAL A 79 3.01 -0.23 4.96
C VAL A 79 2.35 0.80 4.03
N GLY A 80 1.11 0.54 3.61
CA GLY A 80 0.35 1.48 2.78
C GLY A 80 0.11 2.82 3.49
N TYR A 81 -0.28 2.77 4.76
CA TYR A 81 -0.47 3.98 5.57
C TYR A 81 0.84 4.73 5.83
N ALA A 82 1.92 4.01 6.15
CA ALA A 82 3.25 4.58 6.38
C ALA A 82 3.81 5.27 5.12
N ALA A 83 3.44 4.79 3.93
CA ALA A 83 3.78 5.44 2.67
C ALA A 83 2.98 6.73 2.40
N GLY A 84 1.93 7.01 3.17
CA GLY A 84 1.09 8.21 3.06
C GLY A 84 -0.27 7.98 2.37
N ALA A 85 -0.71 6.73 2.22
CA ALA A 85 -2.06 6.44 1.76
C ALA A 85 -3.08 6.79 2.86
N ARG A 86 -4.21 7.35 2.45
CA ARG A 86 -5.35 7.62 3.35
C ARG A 86 -6.17 6.37 3.62
N VAL A 87 -6.31 5.53 2.59
CA VAL A 87 -7.11 4.31 2.61
C VAL A 87 -6.31 3.25 1.89
N VAL A 88 -6.24 2.05 2.46
CA VAL A 88 -5.52 0.91 1.89
C VAL A 88 -6.49 -0.26 1.74
N HIS A 89 -6.72 -0.69 0.50
CA HIS A 89 -7.48 -1.90 0.21
C HIS A 89 -6.52 -2.99 -0.26
N VAL A 90 -6.59 -4.16 0.39
CA VAL A 90 -5.77 -5.32 0.06
C VAL A 90 -6.68 -6.38 -0.56
N TYR A 91 -6.34 -6.85 -1.75
CA TYR A 91 -7.08 -7.85 -2.51
C TYR A 91 -6.23 -9.10 -2.71
N ASN A 92 -6.89 -10.26 -2.74
CA ASN A 92 -6.25 -11.49 -3.21
C ASN A 92 -6.18 -11.52 -4.75
N SER A 93 -5.59 -12.59 -5.29
CA SER A 93 -5.52 -12.85 -6.74
C SER A 93 -6.90 -12.93 -7.40
N ASP A 94 -7.91 -13.41 -6.67
CA ASP A 94 -9.29 -13.57 -7.15
C ASP A 94 -10.12 -12.27 -7.08
N GLY A 95 -9.53 -11.17 -6.58
CA GLY A 95 -10.21 -9.88 -6.44
C GLY A 95 -11.10 -9.73 -5.19
N HIS A 96 -11.02 -10.67 -4.25
CA HIS A 96 -11.68 -10.58 -2.95
C HIS A 96 -10.94 -9.63 -2.00
N LEU A 97 -11.68 -8.73 -1.34
CA LEU A 97 -11.12 -7.79 -0.37
C LEU A 97 -10.75 -8.52 0.92
N LEU A 98 -9.47 -8.47 1.29
CA LEU A 98 -8.91 -9.11 2.47
C LEU A 98 -8.92 -8.22 3.71
N ASN A 99 -8.83 -6.89 3.52
CA ASN A 99 -8.90 -5.92 4.61
C ASN A 99 -10.22 -5.12 4.53
N PRO A 100 -11.29 -5.56 5.21
CA PRO A 100 -12.48 -4.75 5.38
C PRO A 100 -12.13 -3.55 6.26
N GLN A 101 -11.96 -2.39 5.63
CA GLN A 101 -11.72 -1.14 6.34
C GLN A 101 -12.90 -0.82 7.26
N PRO A 102 -12.67 -0.45 8.54
CA PRO A 102 -13.70 0.18 9.33
C PRO A 102 -14.14 1.45 8.59
N LYS A 103 -15.45 1.60 8.42
CA LYS A 103 -16.07 2.67 7.64
C LYS A 103 -15.91 4.00 8.39
N ASP A 104 -14.72 4.60 8.35
CA ASP A 104 -14.45 5.91 8.95
C ASP A 104 -15.04 7.03 8.08
N SER A 105 -16.37 7.07 8.05
CA SER A 105 -17.17 8.15 7.45
C SER A 105 -17.12 9.44 8.26
N THR A 106 -16.66 9.38 9.51
CA THR A 106 -16.68 10.46 10.51
C THR A 106 -15.77 11.63 10.15
N VAL A 107 -14.56 11.35 9.66
CA VAL A 107 -13.58 12.40 9.30
C VAL A 107 -14.01 13.12 8.02
N PHE A 108 -14.58 12.39 7.06
CA PHE A 108 -15.12 12.99 5.83
C PHE A 108 -16.33 13.90 6.11
N THR A 109 -17.21 13.51 7.03
CA THR A 109 -18.36 14.36 7.41
C THR A 109 -17.90 15.65 8.10
N LEU A 110 -16.89 15.58 8.96
CA LEU A 110 -16.37 16.76 9.65
C LEU A 110 -15.74 17.76 8.68
N VAL A 111 -14.89 17.29 7.76
CA VAL A 111 -14.25 18.14 6.74
C VAL A 111 -15.29 18.76 5.80
N GLN A 112 -16.31 18.00 5.42
CA GLN A 112 -17.40 18.49 4.58
C GLN A 112 -18.28 19.51 5.32
N ALA A 113 -18.53 19.30 6.62
CA ALA A 113 -19.27 20.22 7.46
C ALA A 113 -18.50 21.54 7.67
N SER A 114 -17.19 21.47 7.94
CA SER A 114 -16.36 22.67 8.08
C SER A 114 -16.29 23.47 6.77
N ALA A 115 -16.16 22.80 5.63
CA ALA A 115 -16.15 23.48 4.33
C ALA A 115 -17.46 24.23 4.04
N LYS A 116 -18.61 23.63 4.38
CA LYS A 116 -19.92 24.29 4.28
C LYS A 116 -19.99 25.53 5.17
N LEU A 117 -19.49 25.44 6.41
CA LEU A 117 -19.52 26.57 7.35
C LEU A 117 -18.70 27.76 6.83
N PHE A 118 -17.49 27.52 6.32
CA PHE A 118 -16.65 28.56 5.74
C PHE A 118 -17.28 29.22 4.52
N LEU A 119 -17.95 28.45 3.66
CA LEU A 119 -18.62 29.00 2.49
C LEU A 119 -19.79 29.91 2.90
N VAL A 120 -20.60 29.49 3.87
CA VAL A 120 -21.72 30.30 4.40
C VAL A 120 -21.22 31.56 5.08
N LEU A 121 -20.20 31.47 5.93
CA LEU A 121 -19.60 32.63 6.61
C LEU A 121 -18.97 33.60 5.62
N GLY A 122 -18.20 33.09 4.65
CA GLY A 122 -17.58 33.91 3.61
C GLY A 122 -18.62 34.63 2.75
N PHE A 123 -19.68 33.94 2.35
CA PHE A 123 -20.78 34.53 1.59
C PHE A 123 -21.56 35.57 2.40
N SER A 124 -21.83 35.30 3.68
CA SER A 124 -22.48 36.26 4.58
C SER A 124 -21.66 37.54 4.78
N LEU A 125 -20.34 37.41 4.96
CA LEU A 125 -19.43 38.55 5.09
C LEU A 125 -19.33 39.35 3.78
N PHE A 126 -19.33 38.66 2.64
CA PHE A 126 -19.34 39.30 1.32
C PHE A 126 -20.61 40.12 1.08
N LEU A 127 -21.79 39.56 1.38
CA LEU A 127 -23.06 40.28 1.29
C LEU A 127 -23.12 41.47 2.26
N PHE A 128 -22.61 41.30 3.49
CA PHE A 128 -22.54 42.39 4.47
C PHE A 128 -21.63 43.52 4.00
N SER A 129 -20.50 43.20 3.36
CA SER A 129 -19.60 44.20 2.79
C SER A 129 -20.25 44.99 1.64
N ILE A 130 -21.03 44.33 0.78
CA ILE A 130 -21.78 45.01 -0.30
C ILE A 130 -22.85 45.94 0.28
N TRP A 131 -23.53 45.52 1.35
CA TRP A 131 -24.55 46.35 2.00
C TRP A 131 -23.95 47.59 2.67
N MET A 132 -22.76 47.48 3.27
CA MET A 132 -22.11 48.63 3.93
C MET A 132 -21.59 49.68 2.93
N ASP A 133 -21.44 49.34 1.65
CA ASP A 133 -20.98 50.24 0.57
C ASP A 133 -22.15 51.00 -0.12
N GLN A 134 -23.41 50.66 0.19
CA GLN A 134 -24.61 51.40 -0.26
C GLN A 134 -25.06 52.47 0.74
#